data_AF-A0A7L2LJ58-F1
#
_entry.id   AF-A0A7L2LJ58-F1
#
_cell.length_a   1.000
_cell.length_b   1.000
_cell.length_c   1.000
_cell.angle_alpha   90.00
_cell.angle_beta   90.00
_cell.angle_gamma   90.00
#
_symmetry.space_group_name_H-M   'P 1'
#
loop_
_entity.id
_entity.type
_entity.pdbx_description
1 polymer ?
#
loop_
_entity_poly.entity_id
_entity_poly.type
_entity_poly.pdbx_seq_one_letter_code
_entity_poly.pdbx_strand_id
1 'polypeptide(L)'
;HSCDTLKNWFYDEASQMCCYQCPSGYIKKKACPRDPAEDCMTCGPEQYWNNAHLKPRCDACVSCPKELDLVEKQPCSLHSSRTCECRPGLFCQMTATNTCARCQPHSACKPGFGVKIRGTSKNDVTCEECPPGTFSDQSSSTDICKPHT
;
A
#
# COMPACT_ATOMS: atom_id res chain seq x y z
N HIS A 1 -7.89 -42.99 -13.19
CA HIS A 1 -8.64 -42.24 -12.16
C HIS A 1 -9.06 -40.91 -12.76
N SER A 2 -10.36 -40.69 -13.03
CA SER A 2 -10.84 -39.48 -13.73
C SER A 2 -11.56 -38.58 -12.73
N CYS A 3 -11.03 -37.38 -12.52
CA CYS A 3 -11.69 -36.31 -11.76
C CYS A 3 -12.49 -35.44 -12.72
N ASP A 4 -13.63 -34.90 -12.26
CA ASP A 4 -14.48 -34.00 -13.05
C ASP A 4 -13.83 -32.60 -13.15
N THR A 5 -12.94 -32.44 -14.13
CA THR A 5 -12.18 -31.19 -14.34
C THR A 5 -13.06 -30.00 -14.75
N LEU A 6 -14.28 -30.24 -15.24
CA LEU A 6 -15.24 -29.18 -15.60
C LEU A 6 -15.81 -28.46 -14.36
N LYS A 7 -15.56 -28.97 -13.15
CA LYS A 7 -16.02 -28.38 -11.88
C LYS A 7 -14.88 -27.98 -10.94
N ASN A 8 -13.73 -27.56 -11.46
CA ASN A 8 -12.53 -27.19 -10.67
C ASN A 8 -11.95 -28.34 -9.82
N TRP A 9 -12.13 -29.59 -10.24
CA TRP A 9 -11.46 -30.72 -9.60
C TRP A 9 -10.17 -31.07 -10.34
N PHE A 10 -9.13 -31.41 -9.58
CA PHE A 10 -7.87 -31.90 -10.11
C PHE A 10 -7.44 -33.16 -9.34
N TYR A 11 -6.69 -34.05 -10.00
CA TYR A 11 -6.10 -35.19 -9.31
C TYR A 11 -4.80 -34.75 -8.65
N ASP A 12 -4.68 -34.97 -7.34
CA ASP A 12 -3.48 -34.69 -6.57
C ASP A 12 -2.71 -35.99 -6.33
N GLU A 13 -1.51 -36.09 -6.90
CA GLU A 13 -0.66 -37.28 -6.81
C GLU A 13 -0.19 -37.55 -5.38
N ALA A 14 0.07 -36.49 -4.59
CA ALA A 14 0.50 -36.63 -3.20
C ALA A 14 -0.60 -37.22 -2.31
N SER A 15 -1.86 -36.87 -2.59
CA SER A 15 -3.04 -37.37 -1.89
C SER A 15 -3.64 -38.62 -2.54
N GLN A 16 -3.16 -39.04 -3.71
CA GLN A 16 -3.71 -40.11 -4.56
C GLN A 16 -5.25 -40.02 -4.76
N MET A 17 -5.77 -38.80 -4.94
CA MET A 17 -7.23 -38.58 -5.05
C MET A 17 -7.59 -37.27 -5.74
N CYS A 18 -8.88 -37.11 -6.06
CA CYS A 18 -9.43 -35.86 -6.57
C CYS A 18 -9.60 -34.82 -5.46
N CYS A 19 -9.10 -33.61 -5.71
CA CYS A 19 -9.20 -32.45 -4.85
C CYS A 19 -9.90 -31.31 -5.59
N TYR A 20 -10.65 -30.50 -4.84
CA TYR A 20 -11.27 -29.29 -5.35
C TYR A 20 -10.28 -28.11 -5.28
N GLN A 21 -10.22 -27.32 -6.34
CA GLN A 21 -9.44 -26.09 -6.39
C GLN A 21 -10.32 -24.91 -5.97
N CYS A 22 -10.00 -24.31 -4.82
CA CYS A 22 -10.69 -23.12 -4.35
C CYS A 22 -10.58 -21.96 -5.36
N PRO A 23 -11.66 -21.20 -5.59
CA PRO A 23 -11.65 -20.08 -6.50
C PRO A 23 -10.76 -18.92 -6.00
N SER A 24 -10.42 -17.99 -6.88
CA SER A 24 -9.65 -16.78 -6.53
C SER A 24 -10.32 -15.99 -5.41
N GLY A 25 -9.53 -15.51 -4.45
CA GLY A 25 -10.03 -14.87 -3.22
C GLY A 25 -10.32 -15.84 -2.07
N TYR A 26 -10.22 -17.15 -2.30
CA TYR A 26 -10.39 -18.18 -1.27
C TYR A 26 -9.07 -18.89 -1.00
N ILE A 27 -8.93 -19.38 0.24
CA ILE A 27 -7.82 -20.18 0.74
C ILE A 27 -8.35 -21.56 1.12
N LYS A 28 -7.57 -22.58 0.81
CA LYS A 28 -7.85 -23.97 1.21
C LYS A 28 -7.54 -24.18 2.70
N LYS A 29 -8.51 -24.71 3.47
CA LYS A 29 -8.32 -25.09 4.88
C LYS A 29 -7.47 -26.36 5.03
N LYS A 30 -7.57 -27.27 4.06
CA LYS A 30 -6.83 -28.54 4.03
C LYS A 30 -6.04 -28.70 2.72
N ALA A 31 -5.06 -29.62 2.73
CA ALA A 31 -4.18 -29.83 1.58
C ALA A 31 -4.96 -30.18 0.30
N CYS A 32 -5.98 -31.03 0.44
CA CYS A 32 -6.89 -31.50 -0.60
C CYS A 32 -8.35 -31.19 -0.23
N PRO A 33 -8.90 -30.04 -0.64
CA PRO A 33 -10.32 -29.70 -0.45
C PRO A 33 -11.25 -30.71 -1.12
N ARG A 34 -12.40 -31.00 -0.53
CA ARG A 34 -13.43 -31.90 -1.08
C ARG A 34 -14.84 -31.32 -0.99
N ASP A 35 -15.08 -30.46 -0.02
CA ASP A 35 -16.31 -29.71 0.12
C ASP A 35 -16.00 -28.22 -0.12
N PRO A 36 -16.44 -27.63 -1.25
CA PRO A 36 -16.19 -26.23 -1.54
C PRO A 36 -16.73 -25.27 -0.47
N ALA A 37 -17.81 -25.62 0.24
CA ALA A 37 -18.42 -24.77 1.26
C ALA A 37 -17.62 -24.78 2.56
N GLU A 38 -17.12 -25.96 2.95
CA GLU A 38 -16.42 -26.12 4.23
C GLU A 38 -14.89 -25.97 4.11
N ASP A 39 -14.29 -26.34 2.98
CA ASP A 39 -12.84 -26.40 2.82
C ASP A 39 -12.21 -25.17 2.15
N CYS A 40 -13.02 -24.28 1.57
CA CYS A 40 -12.58 -23.02 1.03
C CYS A 40 -13.09 -21.87 1.91
N MET A 41 -12.20 -20.98 2.31
CA MET A 41 -12.55 -19.83 3.15
C MET A 41 -11.98 -18.53 2.59
N THR A 42 -12.65 -17.41 2.88
CA THR A 42 -12.09 -16.08 2.68
C THR A 42 -11.15 -15.71 3.81
N CYS A 43 -10.32 -14.68 3.59
CA CYS A 43 -9.52 -14.11 4.67
C CYS A 43 -10.41 -13.44 5.73
N GLY A 44 -9.90 -13.40 6.96
CA GLY A 44 -10.61 -12.82 8.09
C GLY A 44 -10.64 -11.28 8.05
N PRO A 45 -11.24 -10.64 9.06
CA PRO A 45 -11.17 -9.19 9.24
C PRO A 45 -9.71 -8.70 9.31
N GLU A 46 -9.44 -7.52 8.75
CA GLU A 46 -8.09 -6.93 8.69
C GLU A 46 -7.04 -7.80 7.99
N GLN A 47 -7.48 -8.70 7.09
CA GLN A 47 -6.61 -9.51 6.26
C GLN A 47 -7.06 -9.46 4.80
N TYR A 48 -6.10 -9.65 3.89
CA TYR A 48 -6.35 -9.73 2.46
C TYR A 48 -5.75 -11.01 1.88
N TRP A 49 -6.37 -11.49 0.81
CA TRP A 49 -5.88 -12.61 0.02
C TRP A 49 -4.66 -12.18 -0.78
N ASN A 50 -3.48 -12.64 -0.36
CA ASN A 50 -2.23 -12.38 -1.05
C ASN A 50 -1.87 -13.57 -1.96
N ASN A 51 -1.92 -13.32 -3.27
CA ASN A 51 -1.56 -14.27 -4.32
C ASN A 51 -0.18 -14.00 -4.96
N ALA A 52 0.61 -13.08 -4.39
CA ALA A 52 1.97 -12.82 -4.87
C ALA A 52 2.93 -14.01 -4.62
N HIS A 53 2.56 -14.91 -3.71
CA HIS A 53 3.30 -16.12 -3.40
C HIS A 53 2.74 -17.33 -4.17
N LEU A 54 3.61 -18.32 -4.43
CA LEU A 54 3.26 -19.58 -5.11
C LEU A 54 2.09 -20.32 -4.42
N LYS A 55 1.99 -20.16 -3.09
CA LYS A 55 0.86 -20.61 -2.28
C LYS A 55 0.13 -19.38 -1.75
N PRO A 56 -1.10 -19.09 -2.25
CA PRO A 56 -1.90 -18.00 -1.73
C PRO A 56 -2.13 -18.14 -0.23
N ARG A 57 -2.15 -17.02 0.48
CA ARG A 57 -2.38 -16.96 1.94
C ARG A 57 -3.09 -15.67 2.33
N CYS A 58 -3.55 -15.60 3.58
CA CYS A 58 -4.09 -14.38 4.16
C CYS A 58 -2.99 -13.60 4.85
N ASP A 59 -2.70 -12.41 4.35
CA ASP A 59 -1.74 -11.48 4.97
C ASP A 59 -2.49 -10.39 5.74
N ALA A 60 -1.92 -9.94 6.85
CA ALA A 60 -2.48 -8.87 7.64
C ALA A 60 -2.39 -7.53 6.91
N CYS A 61 -3.46 -6.75 6.97
CA CYS A 61 -3.45 -5.36 6.54
C CYS A 61 -2.58 -4.51 7.48
N VAL A 62 -1.83 -3.57 6.91
CA VAL A 62 -1.10 -2.59 7.72
C VAL A 62 -2.08 -1.69 8.48
N SER A 63 -1.65 -1.16 9.62
CA SER A 63 -2.38 -0.13 10.37
C SER A 63 -1.83 1.25 10.06
N CYS A 64 -2.69 2.28 10.10
CA CYS A 64 -2.30 3.69 9.93
C CYS A 64 -2.39 4.42 11.29
N PRO A 65 -1.43 4.20 12.22
CA PRO A 65 -1.43 4.87 13.52
C PRO A 65 -1.27 6.39 13.35
N LYS A 66 -2.17 7.15 13.98
CA LYS A 66 -2.14 8.62 13.95
C LYS A 66 -0.92 9.17 14.69
N GLU A 67 -0.39 8.42 15.65
CA GLU A 67 0.82 8.75 16.42
C GLU A 67 2.07 8.80 15.53
N LEU A 68 2.04 8.14 14.37
CA LEU A 68 3.12 8.18 13.37
C LEU A 68 2.82 9.15 12.21
N ASP A 69 1.85 10.06 12.39
CA ASP A 69 1.39 11.00 11.37
C ASP A 69 0.91 10.35 10.06
N LEU A 70 0.40 9.12 10.16
CA LEU A 70 -0.15 8.38 9.03
C LEU A 70 -1.64 8.63 8.85
N VAL A 71 -2.08 8.61 7.59
CA VAL A 71 -3.48 8.65 7.19
C VAL A 71 -3.77 7.49 6.24
N GLU A 72 -4.96 6.90 6.38
CA GLU A 72 -5.44 5.90 5.43
C GLU A 72 -5.75 6.56 4.09
N LYS A 73 -5.15 6.03 3.01
CA LYS A 73 -5.41 6.43 1.62
C LYS A 73 -6.29 5.44 0.90
N GLN A 74 -6.12 4.17 1.23
CA GLN A 74 -6.93 3.08 0.69
C GLN A 74 -7.28 2.12 1.83
N PRO A 75 -8.55 1.74 1.99
CA PRO A 75 -8.97 0.79 3.01
C PRO A 75 -8.43 -0.63 2.74
N CYS A 76 -8.38 -1.43 3.79
CA CYS A 76 -8.17 -2.88 3.67
C CYS A 76 -9.33 -3.51 2.88
N SER A 77 -9.01 -4.41 1.95
CA SER A 77 -10.01 -5.15 1.17
C SER A 77 -9.66 -6.64 1.11
N LEU A 78 -10.58 -7.46 0.61
CA LEU A 78 -10.34 -8.89 0.43
C LEU A 78 -9.15 -9.20 -0.49
N HIS A 79 -8.77 -8.29 -1.38
CA HIS A 79 -7.73 -8.52 -2.40
C HIS A 79 -6.52 -7.58 -2.26
N SER A 80 -6.55 -6.63 -1.33
CA SER A 80 -5.47 -5.66 -1.17
C SER A 80 -5.32 -5.21 0.28
N SER A 81 -4.08 -5.05 0.71
CA SER A 81 -3.78 -4.38 1.98
C SER A 81 -4.34 -2.96 2.00
N ARG A 82 -4.63 -2.46 3.20
CA ARG A 82 -4.70 -1.02 3.49
C ARG A 82 -3.44 -0.33 2.98
N THR A 83 -3.56 0.90 2.50
CA THR A 83 -2.41 1.77 2.19
C THR A 83 -2.43 3.00 3.08
N CYS A 84 -1.33 3.23 3.78
CA CYS A 84 -1.10 4.40 4.63
C CYS A 84 -0.09 5.34 3.99
N GLU A 85 -0.29 6.63 4.15
CA GLU A 85 0.66 7.66 3.75
C GLU A 85 0.82 8.71 4.84
N CYS A 86 1.91 9.48 4.80
CA CYS A 86 2.06 10.62 5.68
C CYS A 86 0.95 11.65 5.44
N ARG A 87 0.45 12.26 6.53
CA ARG A 87 -0.50 13.38 6.47
C ARG A 87 0.07 14.56 5.66
N PRO A 88 -0.79 15.48 5.18
CA PRO A 88 -0.33 16.67 4.45
C PRO A 88 0.72 17.49 5.22
N GLY A 89 1.73 17.99 4.50
CA GLY A 89 2.87 18.71 5.04
C GLY A 89 4.05 17.82 5.49
N LEU A 90 3.90 16.50 5.38
CA LEU A 90 4.96 15.53 5.66
C LEU A 90 5.24 14.66 4.43
N PHE A 91 6.45 14.11 4.35
CA PHE A 91 6.85 13.08 3.40
C PHE A 91 7.40 11.84 4.09
N CYS A 92 7.40 10.72 3.37
CA CYS A 92 7.90 9.46 3.88
C CYS A 92 9.43 9.37 3.74
N GLN A 93 10.13 9.51 4.86
CA GLN A 93 11.59 9.39 4.89
C GLN A 93 12.04 7.92 4.83
N MET A 94 11.29 7.02 5.47
CA MET A 94 11.59 5.59 5.50
C MET A 94 10.36 4.79 5.07
N THR A 95 10.42 4.20 3.89
CA THR A 95 9.32 3.46 3.30
C THR A 95 9.14 2.08 3.93
N ALA A 96 7.90 1.61 3.97
CA ALA A 96 7.54 0.25 4.33
C ALA A 96 6.43 -0.25 3.40
N THR A 97 6.22 -1.56 3.30
CA THR A 97 5.22 -2.11 2.38
C THR A 97 3.83 -1.58 2.75
N ASN A 98 3.18 -0.90 1.80
CA ASN A 98 1.86 -0.25 1.96
C ASN A 98 1.77 0.83 3.05
N THR A 99 2.89 1.30 3.62
CA THR A 99 2.89 2.32 4.68
C THR A 99 4.20 3.12 4.71
N CYS A 100 4.34 4.01 5.68
CA CYS A 100 5.60 4.68 5.98
C CYS A 100 6.07 4.32 7.39
N ALA A 101 7.33 3.93 7.54
CA ALA A 101 7.93 3.68 8.84
C ALA A 101 8.29 4.99 9.57
N ARG A 102 8.59 6.07 8.83
CA ARG A 102 8.92 7.38 9.41
C ARG A 102 8.48 8.54 8.51
N CYS A 103 7.49 9.28 8.97
CA CYS A 103 7.10 10.56 8.37
C CYS A 103 8.00 11.69 8.88
N GLN A 104 8.31 12.65 8.01
CA GLN A 104 9.06 13.86 8.34
C GLN A 104 8.37 15.10 7.76
N PRO A 105 8.42 16.26 8.42
CA PRO A 105 7.96 17.52 7.85
C PRO A 105 8.66 17.82 6.54
N HIS A 106 7.93 18.44 5.60
CA HIS A 106 8.56 18.99 4.39
C HIS A 106 9.59 20.06 4.75
N SER A 107 10.72 20.05 4.03
CA SER A 107 11.74 21.07 4.15
C SER A 107 11.20 22.44 3.74
N ALA A 108 11.57 23.47 4.51
CA ALA A 108 11.26 24.84 4.19
C ALA A 108 12.34 25.43 3.27
N CYS A 109 11.93 26.05 2.18
CA CYS A 109 12.81 26.88 1.37
C CYS A 109 13.16 28.13 2.16
N LYS A 110 14.45 28.46 2.25
CA LYS A 110 14.95 29.63 2.96
C LYS A 110 14.67 30.92 2.17
N PRO A 111 14.74 32.11 2.81
CA PRO A 111 14.68 33.38 2.08
C PRO A 111 15.69 33.43 0.91
N GLY A 112 15.26 34.02 -0.21
CA GLY A 112 15.95 33.97 -1.49
C GLY A 112 15.67 32.72 -2.33
N PHE A 113 14.99 31.72 -1.76
CA PHE A 113 14.58 30.49 -2.44
C PHE A 113 13.07 30.31 -2.36
N GLY A 114 12.48 29.78 -3.42
CA GLY A 114 11.08 29.41 -3.50
C GLY A 114 10.90 27.92 -3.81
N VAL A 115 9.69 27.42 -3.58
CA VAL A 115 9.32 26.06 -3.95
C VAL A 115 9.29 25.93 -5.48
N LYS A 116 10.19 25.10 -6.01
CA LYS A 116 10.18 24.67 -7.42
C LYS A 116 9.25 23.50 -7.62
N ILE A 117 9.39 22.47 -6.78
CA ILE A 117 8.58 21.24 -6.82
C ILE A 117 7.95 21.07 -5.46
N ARG A 118 6.62 20.99 -5.45
CA ARG A 118 5.84 20.75 -4.22
C ARG A 118 6.14 19.37 -3.66
N GLY A 119 6.30 19.31 -2.34
CA GLY A 119 6.41 18.05 -1.62
C GLY A 119 5.14 17.20 -1.77
N THR A 120 5.31 15.89 -1.69
CA THR A 120 4.22 14.90 -1.67
C THR A 120 4.32 14.07 -0.39
N SER A 121 3.40 13.13 -0.19
CA SER A 121 3.50 12.16 0.91
C SER A 121 4.73 11.25 0.83
N LYS A 122 5.42 11.21 -0.33
CA LYS A 122 6.59 10.36 -0.58
C LYS A 122 7.89 11.15 -0.76
N ASN A 123 7.81 12.34 -1.36
CA ASN A 123 8.96 13.15 -1.71
C ASN A 123 8.92 14.49 -0.98
N ASP A 124 10.09 14.97 -0.59
CA ASP A 124 10.23 16.29 0.02
C ASP A 124 10.08 17.42 -1.03
N VAL A 125 9.94 18.65 -0.53
CA VAL A 125 9.95 19.89 -1.30
C VAL A 125 11.31 20.08 -1.97
N THR A 126 11.30 20.51 -3.24
CA THR A 126 12.51 20.97 -3.92
C THR A 126 12.48 22.48 -4.04
N CYS A 127 13.53 23.13 -3.52
CA CYS A 127 13.69 24.57 -3.58
C CYS A 127 14.56 24.99 -4.77
N GLU A 128 14.29 26.18 -5.30
CA GLU A 128 15.17 26.85 -6.25
C GLU A 128 15.43 28.30 -5.84
N GLU A 129 16.57 28.83 -6.27
CA GLU A 129 16.87 30.25 -6.09
C GLU A 129 15.92 31.09 -6.92
N CYS A 130 15.46 32.21 -6.35
CA CYS A 130 14.53 33.07 -7.07
C CYS A 130 15.20 33.73 -8.29
N PRO A 131 14.63 33.57 -9.50
CA PRO A 131 15.18 34.18 -10.69
C PRO A 131 15.09 35.72 -10.61
N PRO A 132 15.93 36.44 -11.38
CA PRO A 132 15.89 37.89 -11.44
C PRO A 132 14.47 38.42 -11.72
N GLY A 133 14.04 39.42 -10.95
CA GLY A 133 12.67 39.95 -11.01
C GLY A 133 11.69 39.28 -10.03
N THR A 134 12.14 38.27 -9.27
CA THR A 134 11.34 37.62 -8.22
C THR A 134 12.09 37.51 -6.90
N PHE A 135 11.36 37.34 -5.80
CA PHE A 135 11.90 37.19 -4.45
C PHE A 135 11.07 36.23 -3.58
N SER A 136 11.68 35.82 -2.47
CA SER A 136 11.05 35.09 -1.37
C SER A 136 11.66 35.59 -0.07
N ASP A 137 10.84 36.13 0.83
CA ASP A 137 11.27 36.78 2.08
C ASP A 137 11.05 35.91 3.33
N GLN A 138 10.46 34.74 3.16
CA GLN A 138 10.04 33.86 4.26
C GLN A 138 10.63 32.47 4.11
N SER A 139 10.78 31.79 5.25
CA SER A 139 11.08 30.36 5.25
C SER A 139 9.77 29.58 5.12
N SER A 140 9.59 28.88 4.00
CA SER A 140 8.30 28.25 3.68
C SER A 140 8.48 26.98 2.86
N SER A 141 7.71 25.94 3.18
CA SER A 141 7.66 24.69 2.40
C SER A 141 6.62 24.73 1.28
N THR A 142 5.88 25.85 1.15
CA THR A 142 4.79 25.99 0.17
C THR A 142 4.93 27.20 -0.74
N ASP A 143 5.62 28.25 -0.31
CA ASP A 143 5.69 29.50 -1.07
C ASP A 143 6.66 29.40 -2.25
N ILE A 144 6.18 29.84 -3.40
CA ILE A 144 6.99 30.04 -4.60
C ILE A 144 7.60 31.45 -4.60
N CYS A 145 8.59 31.69 -5.46
CA CYS A 145 9.11 33.04 -5.68
C CYS A 145 8.00 33.96 -6.24
N LYS A 146 7.88 35.14 -5.64
CA LYS A 146 6.88 36.17 -5.98
C LYS A 146 7.54 37.29 -6.78
N PRO A 147 6.85 37.94 -7.73
CA PRO A 147 7.42 39.06 -8.47
C PRO A 147 7.71 40.25 -7.54
N HIS A 148 8.80 40.98 -7.79
CA HIS A 148 9.04 42.25 -7.11
C HIS A 148 7.95 43.27 -7.46
N THR A 149 7.51 44.02 -6.45
CA THR A 149 6.69 45.23 -6.60
C THR A 149 7.56 46.47 -6.57
#